data_AF-A0A8W8L4U2-F1
#
_entry.id   AF-A0A8W8L4U2-F1
#
_cell.length_a   1.000
_cell.length_b   1.000
_cell.length_c   1.000
_cell.angle_alpha   90.00
_cell.angle_beta   90.00
_cell.angle_gamma   90.00
#
_symmetry.space_group_name_H-M   'P 1'
#
loop_
_entity.id
_entity.type
_entity.pdbx_description
1 polymer ?
#
loop_
_entity_poly.entity_id
_entity_poly.type
_entity_poly.pdbx_seq_one_letter_code
_entity_poly.pdbx_strand_id
1 'polypeptide(L)'
;MRITRQLFVSRKKRIKFLMDKLTYKDLPLNAPALSDVEVVKLTGRPEPGQKQRKPLPPELADDPRFYVPPKGEEKKNYRETPAFLYNRNCRFIEGTKQACFLTKSVRYDGMPESVRQLIDKFEVPDESRLVQKAILKSQIWDSTREKLPKRRDPEYPRYKIDREYGIPLEKRLNMLSFDLLRMADTAVASQYPEIGRSRRLIFYPNGMATFFKYSDSLLSFYLGIDAAITSTSPLPPFVPEELVESSSSEAIPSLYPISPTIDFLKTNNYNLKNSIGFSEISCKFPHTLILLNNDDWSEDERQARALVTAMGLAVAQVKKTYPGIKDRLPTPISVQVINMSETTMNFTYFQLNTIDFDNSEAGVKNFVWFDTGNVLFERRLPQPWKRDKILGTSLENLDLDPFKKLLATVGNCAELEDSSTQFKEKLIEL
;
A
#
# COMPACT_ATOMS: atom_id res chain seq x y z
N MET A 1 3.21 38.38 27.30
CA MET A 1 2.86 37.88 28.65
C MET A 1 3.20 36.39 28.69
N ARG A 2 4.20 36.01 29.50
CA ARG A 2 4.70 34.62 29.63
C ARG A 2 3.68 33.78 30.42
N ILE A 3 3.37 32.58 29.95
CA ILE A 3 2.75 31.53 30.77
C ILE A 3 3.69 30.34 30.78
N THR A 4 4.47 30.26 31.85
CA THR A 4 5.30 29.13 32.25
C THR A 4 4.41 27.98 32.73
N ARG A 5 4.34 26.86 32.00
CA ARG A 5 3.90 25.57 32.58
C ARG A 5 5.12 24.86 33.16
N GLN A 6 5.23 24.90 34.48
CA GLN A 6 6.20 24.14 35.25
C GLN A 6 6.05 22.64 34.96
N LEU A 7 7.13 22.04 34.46
CA LEU A 7 7.33 20.60 34.39
C LEU A 7 7.53 20.06 35.81
N PHE A 8 6.45 19.63 36.46
CA PHE A 8 6.54 18.72 37.60
C PHE A 8 6.93 17.31 37.08
N VAL A 9 8.23 17.08 36.97
CA VAL A 9 8.78 15.74 36.72
C VAL A 9 8.70 14.95 38.02
N SER A 10 7.63 14.17 38.16
CA SER A 10 7.50 13.16 39.22
C SER A 10 8.65 12.15 39.13
N ARG A 11 9.46 12.07 40.20
CA ARG A 11 10.56 11.12 40.43
C ARG A 11 10.17 9.63 40.24
N LYS A 12 8.88 9.30 40.11
CA LYS A 12 8.41 7.92 39.83
C LYS A 12 8.67 7.44 38.40
N LYS A 13 8.94 8.31 37.42
CA LYS A 13 9.20 7.89 36.02
C LYS A 13 10.63 7.39 35.76
N ARG A 14 11.63 7.81 36.55
CA ARG A 14 13.00 7.27 36.46
C ARG A 14 13.12 5.84 37.02
N ILE A 15 12.20 5.44 37.90
CA ILE A 15 12.15 4.09 38.49
C ILE A 15 11.60 3.06 37.48
N LYS A 16 10.74 3.48 36.54
CA LYS A 16 10.21 2.59 35.50
C LYS A 16 11.23 2.28 34.39
N PHE A 17 12.25 3.13 34.22
CA PHE A 17 13.31 2.94 33.22
C PHE A 17 14.42 1.97 33.67
N LEU A 18 14.46 1.61 34.96
CA LEU A 18 15.43 0.67 35.54
C LEU A 18 14.84 -0.70 35.90
N MET A 19 13.50 -0.83 35.96
CA MET A 19 12.80 -2.06 36.37
C MET A 19 12.57 -3.07 35.23
N ASP A 20 12.77 -2.70 33.95
CA ASP A 20 12.62 -3.62 32.81
C ASP A 20 13.90 -4.41 32.46
N LYS A 21 15.02 -4.17 33.16
CA LYS A 21 16.27 -4.95 33.01
C LYS A 21 16.44 -6.06 34.05
N LEU A 22 15.36 -6.49 34.70
CA LEU A 22 15.33 -7.68 35.54
C LEU A 22 14.12 -8.53 35.19
N THR A 23 14.16 -9.15 34.01
CA THR A 23 13.39 -10.38 33.83
C THR A 23 13.95 -11.40 34.81
N TYR A 24 13.09 -11.86 35.72
CA TYR A 24 13.30 -12.76 36.88
C TYR A 24 14.03 -14.10 36.63
N LYS A 25 14.66 -14.31 35.47
CA LYS A 25 15.22 -15.60 35.06
C LYS A 25 16.72 -15.75 35.24
N ASP A 26 17.50 -14.67 35.31
CA ASP A 26 18.98 -14.78 35.24
C ASP A 26 19.72 -13.83 36.20
N LEU A 27 19.19 -13.56 37.39
CA LEU A 27 20.09 -13.15 38.47
C LEU A 27 20.73 -14.44 38.98
N PRO A 28 22.02 -14.75 38.68
CA PRO A 28 22.71 -15.72 39.49
C PRO A 28 22.60 -15.25 40.94
N LEU A 29 22.31 -16.17 41.86
CA LEU A 29 22.39 -15.89 43.28
C LEU A 29 23.89 -15.62 43.57
N ASN A 30 24.35 -14.40 43.31
CA ASN A 30 25.70 -13.96 43.61
C ASN A 30 25.78 -13.74 45.12
N ALA A 31 25.75 -14.83 45.88
CA ALA A 31 26.38 -14.84 47.19
C ALA A 31 27.89 -14.65 46.93
N PRO A 32 28.57 -13.72 47.61
CA PRO A 32 30.01 -13.61 47.50
C PRO A 32 30.62 -14.96 47.88
N ALA A 33 31.42 -15.54 46.98
CA ALA A 33 32.17 -16.74 47.29
C ALA A 33 33.16 -16.40 48.42
N LEU A 34 32.84 -16.83 49.64
CA LEU A 34 33.85 -16.96 50.69
C LEU A 34 34.88 -17.95 50.16
N SER A 35 36.15 -17.54 50.07
CA SER A 35 37.25 -18.29 49.47
C SER A 35 37.51 -19.65 50.13
N ASP A 36 36.90 -19.91 51.29
CA ASP A 36 37.23 -21.03 52.16
C ASP A 36 36.04 -22.00 52.37
N VAL A 37 35.02 -21.95 51.50
CA VAL A 37 33.87 -22.86 51.56
C VAL A 37 33.66 -23.53 50.20
N GLU A 38 33.85 -24.86 50.13
CA GLU A 38 33.44 -25.65 48.97
C GLU A 38 31.91 -25.62 48.83
N VAL A 39 31.42 -24.92 47.80
CA VAL A 39 30.01 -24.99 47.41
C VAL A 39 29.75 -26.34 46.76
N VAL A 40 29.35 -27.34 47.54
CA VAL A 40 28.87 -28.61 47.02
C VAL A 40 27.52 -28.36 46.33
N LYS A 41 27.55 -28.17 45.00
CA LYS A 41 26.32 -28.20 44.20
C LYS A 41 25.74 -29.61 44.31
N LEU A 42 24.56 -29.74 44.92
CA LEU A 42 23.81 -30.99 44.98
C LEU A 42 23.42 -31.42 43.54
N THR A 43 24.29 -32.14 42.84
CA THR A 43 24.06 -32.65 41.48
C THR A 43 23.16 -33.89 41.45
N GLY A 44 22.31 -34.10 42.46
CA GLY A 44 21.65 -35.40 42.67
C GLY A 44 20.17 -35.39 43.08
N ARG A 45 19.50 -34.25 43.21
CA ARG A 45 18.05 -34.23 43.47
C ARG A 45 17.31 -33.41 42.42
N PRO A 46 16.41 -34.01 41.62
CA PRO A 46 15.49 -33.22 40.82
C PRO A 46 14.52 -32.52 41.78
N GLU A 47 14.57 -31.19 41.81
CA GLU A 47 13.60 -30.34 42.52
C GLU A 47 12.16 -30.72 42.10
N PRO A 48 11.27 -31.10 43.04
CA PRO A 48 9.90 -31.44 42.71
C PRO A 48 9.13 -30.16 42.37
N GLY A 49 8.78 -29.97 41.09
CA GLY A 49 7.87 -28.91 40.65
C GLY A 49 8.42 -27.97 39.57
N GLN A 50 9.72 -27.99 39.30
CA GLN A 50 10.25 -27.36 38.09
C GLN A 50 10.19 -28.37 36.95
N LYS A 51 9.20 -28.24 36.06
CA LYS A 51 9.30 -28.82 34.71
C LYS A 51 10.47 -28.12 34.02
N GLN A 52 11.70 -28.57 34.29
CA GLN A 52 12.85 -28.25 33.47
C GLN A 52 12.47 -28.73 32.08
N ARG A 53 12.27 -27.78 31.16
CA ARG A 53 12.22 -28.11 29.74
C ARG A 53 13.57 -28.75 29.47
N LYS A 54 13.62 -30.08 29.34
CA LYS A 54 14.82 -30.76 28.89
C LYS A 54 15.28 -30.03 27.62
N PRO A 55 16.54 -29.56 27.54
CA PRO A 55 17.05 -29.07 26.28
C PRO A 55 16.82 -30.18 25.24
N LEU A 56 16.29 -29.79 24.08
CA LEU A 56 16.02 -30.76 23.03
C LEU A 56 17.31 -31.50 22.71
N PRO A 57 17.25 -32.83 22.54
CA PRO A 57 18.39 -33.58 22.02
C PRO A 57 18.93 -32.89 20.76
N PRO A 58 20.26 -32.82 20.56
CA PRO A 58 20.86 -32.14 19.40
C PRO A 58 20.36 -32.67 18.05
N GLU A 59 19.86 -33.91 18.03
CA GLU A 59 19.22 -34.58 16.87
C GLU A 59 17.89 -33.94 16.43
N LEU A 60 17.29 -33.04 17.22
CA LEU A 60 16.05 -32.30 16.91
C LEU A 60 16.29 -30.86 16.41
N ALA A 61 17.54 -30.44 16.17
CA ALA A 61 17.85 -29.08 15.72
C ALA A 61 17.19 -28.73 14.37
N ASP A 62 16.98 -29.74 13.51
CA ASP A 62 16.33 -29.61 12.20
C ASP A 62 14.81 -29.84 12.25
N ASP A 63 14.23 -30.15 13.42
CA ASP A 63 12.78 -30.26 13.56
C ASP A 63 12.15 -28.86 13.42
N PRO A 64 11.27 -28.62 12.44
CA PRO A 64 10.63 -27.31 12.25
C PRO A 64 9.88 -26.80 13.49
N ARG A 65 9.45 -27.67 14.40
CA ARG A 65 8.76 -27.32 15.64
C ARG A 65 9.71 -26.74 16.70
N PHE A 66 11.00 -27.03 16.58
CA PHE A 66 12.03 -26.69 17.56
C PHE A 66 13.18 -25.87 16.98
N TYR A 67 13.10 -25.55 15.68
CA TYR A 67 14.05 -24.70 14.99
C TYR A 67 14.25 -23.36 15.71
N VAL A 68 15.51 -23.05 16.01
CA VAL A 68 15.91 -21.75 16.55
C VAL A 68 16.50 -20.93 15.41
N PRO A 69 15.86 -19.84 14.97
CA PRO A 69 16.40 -19.04 13.87
C PRO A 69 17.70 -18.35 14.29
N PRO A 70 18.69 -18.25 13.38
CA PRO A 70 19.93 -17.54 13.63
C PRO A 70 19.65 -16.08 13.99
N LYS A 71 20.44 -15.52 14.90
CA LYS A 71 20.20 -14.18 15.45
C LYS A 71 21.16 -13.17 14.84
N GLY A 72 20.64 -11.95 14.66
CA GLY A 72 21.44 -10.79 14.25
C GLY A 72 22.25 -11.06 12.98
N GLU A 73 23.56 -11.13 13.17
CA GLU A 73 24.59 -11.25 12.13
C GLU A 73 24.73 -12.66 11.55
N GLU A 74 24.29 -13.69 12.29
CA GLU A 74 24.32 -15.09 11.83
C GLU A 74 23.32 -15.36 10.69
N LYS A 75 22.42 -14.41 10.41
CA LYS A 75 21.45 -14.53 9.33
C LYS A 75 22.15 -14.42 7.98
N LYS A 76 21.83 -15.35 7.07
CA LYS A 76 22.39 -15.39 5.70
C LYS A 76 22.33 -14.07 4.93
N ASN A 77 21.31 -13.25 5.17
CA ASN A 77 21.09 -11.99 4.45
C ASN A 77 21.50 -10.75 5.27
N TYR A 78 22.34 -10.94 6.30
CA TYR A 78 22.88 -9.84 7.08
C TYR A 78 23.89 -9.02 6.28
N ARG A 79 23.85 -7.70 6.46
CA ARG A 79 24.77 -6.73 5.88
C ARG A 79 25.11 -5.68 6.92
N GLU A 80 26.35 -5.18 6.90
CA GLU A 80 26.82 -4.17 7.86
C GLU A 80 26.06 -2.84 7.71
N THR A 81 25.80 -2.42 6.46
CA THR A 81 25.05 -1.20 6.17
C THR A 81 23.54 -1.43 6.30
N PRO A 82 22.83 -0.71 7.18
CA PRO A 82 21.39 -0.86 7.34
C PRO A 82 20.63 -0.32 6.13
N ALA A 83 19.55 -1.00 5.75
CA ALA A 83 18.57 -0.51 4.78
C ALA A 83 17.26 -0.12 5.47
N PHE A 84 16.54 0.80 4.87
CA PHE A 84 15.17 1.15 5.25
C PHE A 84 14.19 0.36 4.39
N LEU A 85 13.38 -0.46 5.06
CA LEU A 85 12.46 -1.36 4.41
C LEU A 85 11.06 -0.77 4.34
N TYR A 86 10.55 -0.68 3.11
CA TYR A 86 9.15 -0.42 2.84
C TYR A 86 8.40 -1.74 2.60
N ASN A 87 7.24 -1.87 3.24
CA ASN A 87 6.27 -2.93 2.99
C ASN A 87 4.84 -2.35 3.02
N ARG A 88 3.84 -3.18 2.70
CA ARG A 88 2.42 -2.80 2.71
C ARG A 88 1.92 -2.25 4.06
N ASN A 89 2.58 -2.60 5.16
CA ASN A 89 2.20 -2.19 6.52
C ASN A 89 2.85 -0.87 6.95
N CYS A 90 3.74 -0.28 6.13
CA CYS A 90 4.32 1.03 6.39
C CYS A 90 3.24 2.11 6.23
N ARG A 91 2.96 2.82 7.32
CA ARG A 91 1.99 3.90 7.40
C ARG A 91 2.74 5.23 7.43
N PHE A 92 2.49 6.08 6.43
CA PHE A 92 3.15 7.38 6.29
C PHE A 92 2.54 8.41 7.25
N ILE A 93 3.33 8.96 8.17
CA ILE A 93 2.84 9.94 9.16
C ILE A 93 2.36 11.23 8.50
N GLU A 94 3.10 11.73 7.52
CA GLU A 94 2.75 12.95 6.75
C GLU A 94 2.03 12.59 5.43
N GLY A 95 1.58 11.35 5.29
CA GLY A 95 0.77 10.87 4.18
C GLY A 95 1.32 11.23 2.80
N THR A 96 0.48 11.81 1.94
CA THR A 96 0.85 12.08 0.54
C THR A 96 2.02 13.05 0.42
N LYS A 97 2.17 13.98 1.36
CA LYS A 97 3.27 14.95 1.39
C LYS A 97 4.62 14.26 1.50
N GLN A 98 4.71 13.28 2.42
CA GLN A 98 5.91 12.46 2.59
C GLN A 98 6.20 11.61 1.35
N ALA A 99 5.17 11.02 0.76
CA ALA A 99 5.31 10.23 -0.46
C ALA A 99 5.77 11.08 -1.66
N CYS A 100 5.23 12.29 -1.83
CA CYS A 100 5.66 13.22 -2.89
C CYS A 100 7.13 13.61 -2.72
N PHE A 101 7.56 13.90 -1.49
CA PHE A 101 8.96 14.21 -1.19
C PHE A 101 9.89 13.02 -1.46
N LEU A 102 9.52 11.81 -1.03
CA LEU A 102 10.31 10.60 -1.26
C LEU A 102 10.48 10.28 -2.75
N THR A 103 9.45 10.57 -3.55
CA THR A 103 9.40 10.24 -4.98
C THR A 103 9.85 11.38 -5.89
N LYS A 104 10.28 12.52 -5.34
CA LYS A 104 10.59 13.76 -6.07
C LYS A 104 9.47 14.14 -7.04
N SER A 105 8.22 14.10 -6.55
CA SER A 105 7.02 14.28 -7.38
C SER A 105 6.29 15.58 -7.08
N VAL A 106 5.81 16.23 -8.14
CA VAL A 106 4.85 17.34 -8.04
C VAL A 106 3.44 16.79 -8.00
N ARG A 107 2.64 17.32 -7.07
CA ARG A 107 1.27 16.91 -6.82
C ARG A 107 0.28 17.76 -7.60
N TYR A 108 -0.60 17.08 -8.32
CA TYR A 108 -1.83 17.63 -8.88
C TYR A 108 -3.04 16.90 -8.29
N ASP A 109 -4.16 17.61 -8.18
CA ASP A 109 -5.43 17.01 -7.72
C ASP A 109 -6.35 16.75 -8.93
N GLY A 110 -7.09 15.65 -8.89
CA GLY A 110 -7.96 15.19 -9.99
C GLY A 110 -7.28 14.16 -10.89
N MET A 111 -7.82 13.98 -12.11
CA MET A 111 -7.28 13.06 -13.12
C MET A 111 -6.43 13.81 -14.15
N PRO A 112 -5.42 13.16 -14.76
CA PRO A 112 -4.73 13.70 -15.92
C PRO A 112 -5.70 13.97 -17.07
N GLU A 113 -5.41 14.99 -17.87
CA GLU A 113 -6.26 15.40 -18.99
C GLU A 113 -6.52 14.25 -19.97
N SER A 114 -5.47 13.49 -20.30
CA SER A 114 -5.54 12.36 -21.23
C SER A 114 -6.50 11.26 -20.77
N VAL A 115 -6.61 11.03 -19.46
CA VAL A 115 -7.55 10.05 -18.90
C VAL A 115 -8.94 10.67 -18.76
N ARG A 116 -9.03 11.94 -18.38
CA ARG A 116 -10.30 12.64 -18.19
C ARG A 116 -11.13 12.69 -19.49
N GLN A 117 -10.48 12.80 -20.64
CA GLN A 117 -11.14 12.76 -21.96
C GLN A 117 -11.75 11.39 -22.31
N LEU A 118 -11.36 10.32 -21.61
CA LEU A 118 -11.88 8.98 -21.82
C LEU A 118 -13.13 8.68 -20.98
N ILE A 119 -13.54 9.59 -20.11
CA ILE A 119 -14.80 9.48 -19.37
C ILE A 119 -15.95 9.45 -20.38
N ASP A 120 -16.94 8.59 -20.13
CA ASP A 120 -18.09 8.35 -21.00
C ASP A 120 -17.78 7.78 -22.40
N LYS A 121 -16.50 7.50 -22.73
CA LYS A 121 -16.14 6.84 -23.99
C LYS A 121 -16.52 5.37 -24.02
N PHE A 122 -16.46 4.72 -22.85
CA PHE A 122 -16.78 3.30 -22.70
C PHE A 122 -18.19 3.15 -22.16
N GLU A 123 -19.00 2.36 -22.87
CA GLU A 123 -20.41 2.14 -22.54
C GLU A 123 -20.59 0.74 -21.96
N VAL A 124 -21.34 0.67 -20.86
CA VAL A 124 -21.76 -0.58 -20.25
C VAL A 124 -23.28 -0.71 -20.37
N PRO A 125 -23.80 -1.75 -21.05
CA PRO A 125 -25.23 -1.99 -21.10
C PRO A 125 -25.82 -2.15 -19.69
N ASP A 126 -26.90 -1.43 -19.40
CA ASP A 126 -27.54 -1.38 -18.07
C ASP A 126 -26.57 -1.05 -16.92
N GLU A 127 -25.61 -0.15 -17.13
CA GLU A 127 -24.53 0.20 -16.18
C GLU A 127 -25.04 0.32 -14.73
N SER A 128 -26.03 1.19 -14.50
CA SER A 128 -26.59 1.46 -13.18
C SER A 128 -27.07 0.18 -12.48
N ARG A 129 -27.79 -0.67 -13.21
CA ARG A 129 -28.33 -1.93 -12.68
C ARG A 129 -27.23 -2.93 -12.37
N LEU A 130 -26.21 -3.02 -13.22
CA LEU A 130 -25.09 -3.95 -13.03
C LEU A 130 -24.20 -3.54 -11.85
N VAL A 131 -23.88 -2.25 -11.72
CA VAL A 131 -23.13 -1.69 -10.59
C VAL A 131 -23.92 -1.89 -9.30
N GLN A 132 -25.21 -1.56 -9.28
CA GLN A 132 -26.06 -1.79 -8.12
C GLN A 132 -26.13 -3.28 -7.74
N LYS A 133 -26.21 -4.18 -8.73
CA LYS A 133 -26.19 -5.63 -8.51
C LYS A 133 -24.86 -6.09 -7.90
N ALA A 134 -23.72 -5.57 -8.36
CA ALA A 134 -22.40 -5.88 -7.80
C ALA A 134 -22.28 -5.40 -6.34
N ILE A 135 -22.78 -4.20 -6.04
CA ILE A 135 -22.85 -3.65 -4.68
C ILE A 135 -23.74 -4.53 -3.79
N LEU A 136 -24.98 -4.84 -4.21
CA LEU A 136 -25.87 -5.68 -3.41
C LEU A 136 -25.33 -7.09 -3.19
N LYS A 137 -24.72 -7.69 -4.22
CA LYS A 137 -24.08 -9.01 -4.15
C LYS A 137 -22.96 -9.04 -3.11
N SER A 138 -22.08 -8.04 -3.11
CA SER A 138 -20.93 -7.96 -2.21
C SER A 138 -21.31 -7.56 -0.79
N GLN A 139 -22.30 -6.69 -0.62
CA GLN A 139 -22.62 -6.07 0.67
C GLN A 139 -23.73 -6.77 1.45
N ILE A 140 -24.69 -7.40 0.76
CA ILE A 140 -25.93 -7.92 1.36
C ILE A 140 -26.21 -9.39 0.98
N TRP A 141 -26.17 -9.75 -0.30
CA TRP A 141 -26.71 -11.05 -0.76
C TRP A 141 -25.80 -12.25 -0.54
N ASP A 142 -24.51 -12.04 -0.23
CA ASP A 142 -23.63 -13.15 0.09
C ASP A 142 -24.05 -13.81 1.41
N SER A 143 -24.19 -15.13 1.39
CA SER A 143 -24.72 -15.91 2.51
C SER A 143 -23.71 -16.19 3.63
N THR A 144 -22.49 -15.62 3.56
CA THR A 144 -21.45 -15.86 4.57
C THR A 144 -21.87 -15.29 5.91
N ARG A 145 -21.77 -16.13 6.94
CA ARG A 145 -22.15 -15.78 8.31
C ARG A 145 -20.96 -15.98 9.25
N GLU A 146 -19.97 -15.11 9.12
CA GLU A 146 -18.80 -15.10 9.98
C GLU A 146 -18.92 -14.07 11.10
N LYS A 147 -18.19 -14.31 12.19
CA LYS A 147 -18.27 -13.47 13.39
C LYS A 147 -17.44 -12.19 13.22
N LEU A 148 -18.07 -11.08 12.88
CA LEU A 148 -17.42 -9.82 12.51
C LEU A 148 -16.67 -9.16 13.68
N PRO A 149 -15.66 -8.30 13.44
CA PRO A 149 -15.03 -7.50 14.49
C PRO A 149 -16.06 -6.69 15.29
N LYS A 150 -15.79 -6.44 16.58
CA LYS A 150 -16.68 -5.60 17.39
C LYS A 150 -16.64 -4.17 16.88
N ARG A 151 -17.79 -3.68 16.43
CA ARG A 151 -17.98 -2.27 16.09
C ARG A 151 -17.79 -1.40 17.33
N ARG A 152 -17.28 -0.19 17.13
CA ARG A 152 -17.22 0.88 18.13
C ARG A 152 -17.73 2.15 17.47
N ASP A 153 -18.63 2.85 18.16
CA ASP A 153 -19.07 4.18 17.75
C ASP A 153 -18.18 5.22 18.46
N PRO A 154 -17.40 6.04 17.73
CA PRO A 154 -16.60 7.11 18.34
C PRO A 154 -17.45 8.13 19.12
N GLU A 155 -18.69 8.38 18.71
CA GLU A 155 -19.60 9.33 19.35
C GLU A 155 -20.16 8.77 20.68
N TYR A 156 -20.35 7.45 20.74
CA TYR A 156 -20.88 6.74 21.90
C TYR A 156 -19.95 5.61 22.38
N PRO A 157 -18.73 5.90 22.86
CA PRO A 157 -17.70 4.89 23.14
C PRO A 157 -18.05 3.96 24.32
N ARG A 158 -19.01 4.35 25.16
CA ARG A 158 -19.50 3.54 26.30
C ARG A 158 -20.59 2.55 25.89
N TYR A 159 -21.24 2.75 24.75
CA TYR A 159 -22.29 1.85 24.28
C TYR A 159 -21.66 0.53 23.82
N LYS A 160 -22.14 -0.59 24.36
CA LYS A 160 -21.64 -1.92 24.01
C LYS A 160 -22.45 -2.48 22.86
N ILE A 161 -21.90 -2.39 21.65
CA ILE A 161 -22.52 -2.97 20.46
C ILE A 161 -22.30 -4.49 20.48
N ASP A 162 -23.39 -5.25 20.29
CA ASP A 162 -23.31 -6.70 20.17
C ASP A 162 -22.53 -7.11 18.94
N ARG A 163 -21.88 -8.27 19.02
CA ARG A 163 -21.02 -8.75 17.94
C ARG A 163 -21.89 -9.32 16.83
N GLU A 164 -21.85 -8.68 15.67
CA GLU A 164 -22.63 -9.05 14.50
C GLU A 164 -22.01 -10.26 13.77
N TYR A 165 -22.87 -10.97 13.03
CA TYR A 165 -22.44 -11.99 12.07
C TYR A 165 -22.78 -11.52 10.66
N GLY A 166 -21.88 -11.76 9.72
CA GLY A 166 -22.08 -11.39 8.33
C GLY A 166 -20.84 -11.61 7.49
N ILE A 167 -20.77 -10.87 6.38
CA ILE A 167 -19.70 -10.99 5.39
C ILE A 167 -18.47 -10.22 5.89
N PRO A 168 -17.29 -10.86 6.03
CA PRO A 168 -16.05 -10.17 6.40
C PRO A 168 -15.68 -9.06 5.42
N LEU A 169 -15.09 -7.97 5.92
CA LEU A 169 -14.71 -6.80 5.10
C LEU A 169 -13.86 -7.19 3.87
N GLU A 170 -12.84 -8.02 4.08
CA GLU A 170 -11.97 -8.50 3.00
C GLU A 170 -12.76 -9.23 1.90
N LYS A 171 -13.72 -10.09 2.28
CA LYS A 171 -14.56 -10.79 1.31
C LYS A 171 -15.45 -9.81 0.52
N ARG A 172 -16.06 -8.83 1.19
CA ARG A 172 -16.87 -7.79 0.52
C ARG A 172 -16.05 -7.00 -0.50
N LEU A 173 -14.84 -6.58 -0.09
CA LEU A 173 -13.90 -5.86 -0.95
C LEU A 173 -13.49 -6.70 -2.16
N ASN A 174 -13.09 -7.96 -1.95
CA ASN A 174 -12.68 -8.86 -3.03
C ASN A 174 -13.83 -9.09 -4.03
N MET A 175 -15.06 -9.30 -3.54
CA MET A 175 -16.22 -9.51 -4.40
C MET A 175 -16.57 -8.27 -5.22
N LEU A 176 -16.63 -7.09 -4.56
CA LEU A 176 -16.95 -5.83 -5.22
C LEU A 176 -15.89 -5.48 -6.27
N SER A 177 -14.61 -5.50 -5.87
CA SER A 177 -13.49 -5.22 -6.76
C SER A 177 -13.45 -6.15 -7.97
N PHE A 178 -13.63 -7.45 -7.76
CA PHE A 178 -13.67 -8.42 -8.85
C PHE A 178 -14.78 -8.12 -9.86
N ASP A 179 -16.00 -7.85 -9.39
CA ASP A 179 -17.13 -7.57 -10.28
C ASP A 179 -16.94 -6.24 -11.03
N LEU A 180 -16.52 -5.17 -10.35
CA LEU A 180 -16.30 -3.87 -10.98
C LEU A 180 -15.16 -3.92 -12.02
N LEU A 181 -14.02 -4.51 -11.67
CA LEU A 181 -12.87 -4.65 -12.59
C LEU A 181 -13.21 -5.53 -13.79
N ARG A 182 -13.91 -6.65 -13.56
CA ARG A 182 -14.34 -7.52 -14.65
C ARG A 182 -15.31 -6.82 -15.59
N MET A 183 -16.27 -6.04 -15.05
CA MET A 183 -17.19 -5.25 -15.87
C MET A 183 -16.42 -4.22 -16.69
N ALA A 184 -15.50 -3.49 -16.07
CA ALA A 184 -14.70 -2.48 -16.77
C ALA A 184 -13.82 -3.10 -17.87
N ASP A 185 -13.11 -4.19 -17.56
CA ASP A 185 -12.25 -4.86 -18.53
C ASP A 185 -13.04 -5.46 -19.69
N THR A 186 -14.21 -6.05 -19.41
CA THR A 186 -15.11 -6.59 -20.45
C THR A 186 -15.67 -5.48 -21.35
N ALA A 187 -16.02 -4.33 -20.77
CA ALA A 187 -16.54 -3.19 -21.52
C ALA A 187 -15.49 -2.57 -22.45
N VAL A 188 -14.26 -2.45 -21.97
CA VAL A 188 -13.14 -1.99 -22.81
C VAL A 188 -12.84 -3.01 -23.91
N ALA A 189 -12.80 -4.30 -23.57
CA ALA A 189 -12.51 -5.37 -24.54
C ALA A 189 -13.61 -5.57 -25.59
N SER A 190 -14.87 -5.27 -25.28
CA SER A 190 -15.97 -5.38 -26.25
C SER A 190 -15.91 -4.29 -27.32
N GLN A 191 -15.53 -3.06 -26.94
CA GLN A 191 -15.35 -1.95 -27.86
C GLN A 191 -14.01 -2.02 -28.59
N TYR A 192 -12.96 -2.47 -27.91
CA TYR A 192 -11.58 -2.55 -28.42
C TYR A 192 -10.99 -3.95 -28.20
N PRO A 193 -11.25 -4.92 -29.10
CA PRO A 193 -10.80 -6.29 -28.94
C PRO A 193 -9.28 -6.47 -28.85
N GLU A 194 -8.50 -5.61 -29.52
CA GLU A 194 -7.03 -5.68 -29.46
C GLU A 194 -6.51 -5.38 -28.05
N ILE A 195 -7.09 -4.37 -27.39
CA ILE A 195 -6.82 -4.02 -26.00
C ILE A 195 -7.18 -5.16 -25.03
N GLY A 196 -8.21 -5.95 -25.35
CA GLY A 196 -8.58 -7.15 -24.59
C GLY A 196 -7.58 -8.31 -24.77
N ARG A 197 -6.92 -8.42 -25.93
CA ARG A 197 -5.92 -9.48 -26.20
C ARG A 197 -4.54 -9.13 -25.65
N SER A 198 -4.20 -7.85 -25.62
CA SER A 198 -2.91 -7.35 -25.13
C SER A 198 -2.83 -7.28 -23.60
N ARG A 199 -3.98 -7.32 -22.90
CA ARG A 199 -4.03 -7.16 -21.44
C ARG A 199 -4.45 -8.42 -20.68
N ARG A 200 -4.04 -8.47 -19.42
CA ARG A 200 -4.44 -9.52 -18.47
C ARG A 200 -4.68 -8.95 -17.08
N LEU A 201 -5.81 -9.32 -16.50
CA LEU A 201 -6.13 -9.10 -15.09
C LEU A 201 -5.59 -10.26 -14.24
N ILE A 202 -4.70 -9.95 -13.31
CA ILE A 202 -4.05 -10.91 -12.41
C ILE A 202 -4.43 -10.56 -10.98
N PHE A 203 -4.94 -11.54 -10.24
CA PHE A 203 -5.20 -11.42 -8.80
C PHE A 203 -4.05 -12.01 -8.00
N TYR A 204 -3.69 -11.35 -6.90
CA TYR A 204 -2.63 -11.70 -5.96
C TYR A 204 -1.29 -12.03 -6.64
N PRO A 205 -0.73 -11.12 -7.45
CA PRO A 205 0.55 -11.35 -8.11
C PRO A 205 1.69 -11.50 -7.09
N ASN A 206 2.62 -12.38 -7.40
CA ASN A 206 3.69 -12.75 -6.47
C ASN A 206 4.85 -11.76 -6.49
N GLY A 207 5.29 -11.34 -5.30
CA GLY A 207 6.68 -10.99 -5.01
C GLY A 207 7.31 -9.91 -5.90
N MET A 208 6.81 -8.68 -5.81
CA MET A 208 7.48 -7.51 -6.40
C MET A 208 8.45 -6.89 -5.40
N ALA A 209 9.63 -6.55 -5.91
CA ALA A 209 10.65 -5.93 -5.10
C ALA A 209 11.51 -4.99 -5.93
N THR A 210 11.96 -3.91 -5.31
CA THR A 210 13.01 -3.06 -5.86
C THR A 210 13.86 -2.49 -4.73
N PHE A 211 14.93 -1.81 -5.09
CA PHE A 211 15.79 -1.12 -4.13
C PHE A 211 16.49 0.03 -4.83
N PHE A 212 16.80 1.11 -4.13
CA PHE A 212 17.62 2.18 -4.68
C PHE A 212 18.26 2.98 -3.54
N LYS A 213 19.30 3.73 -3.89
CA LYS A 213 19.94 4.63 -2.94
C LYS A 213 19.16 5.94 -2.91
N TYR A 214 18.85 6.43 -1.73
CA TYR A 214 18.19 7.71 -1.49
C TYR A 214 19.07 8.52 -0.55
N SER A 215 19.63 9.62 -1.04
CA SER A 215 20.73 10.34 -0.40
C SER A 215 21.84 9.34 -0.01
N ASP A 216 22.18 9.18 1.27
CA ASP A 216 23.16 8.18 1.75
C ASP A 216 22.56 6.86 2.23
N SER A 217 21.23 6.75 2.24
CA SER A 217 20.52 5.60 2.77
C SER A 217 20.08 4.64 1.67
N LEU A 218 20.13 3.35 1.95
CA LEU A 218 19.61 2.33 1.05
C LEU A 218 18.14 2.07 1.37
N LEU A 219 17.27 2.22 0.37
CA LEU A 219 15.86 1.86 0.47
C LEU A 219 15.61 0.53 -0.21
N SER A 220 14.86 -0.35 0.44
CA SER A 220 14.44 -1.64 -0.10
C SER A 220 12.93 -1.77 0.00
N PHE A 221 12.29 -2.07 -1.13
CA PHE A 221 10.85 -2.09 -1.28
C PHE A 221 10.38 -3.52 -1.51
N TYR A 222 9.45 -3.99 -0.68
CA TYR A 222 8.62 -5.15 -0.98
C TYR A 222 7.20 -4.67 -1.21
N LEU A 223 6.76 -4.74 -2.45
CA LEU A 223 5.46 -4.22 -2.87
C LEU A 223 4.42 -5.31 -2.73
N GLY A 224 3.32 -5.02 -2.03
CA GLY A 224 2.16 -5.88 -1.95
C GLY A 224 0.99 -5.24 -2.69
N ILE A 225 0.49 -5.90 -3.73
CA ILE A 225 -0.72 -5.49 -4.46
C ILE A 225 -1.71 -6.66 -4.48
N ASP A 226 -3.00 -6.33 -4.59
CA ASP A 226 -4.07 -7.34 -4.56
C ASP A 226 -4.49 -7.78 -5.95
N ALA A 227 -4.43 -6.87 -6.93
CA ALA A 227 -4.57 -7.22 -8.32
C ALA A 227 -3.77 -6.26 -9.22
N ALA A 228 -3.54 -6.67 -10.46
CA ALA A 228 -2.92 -5.86 -11.48
C ALA A 228 -3.54 -6.15 -12.84
N ILE A 229 -3.79 -5.09 -13.60
CA ILE A 229 -3.95 -5.16 -15.05
C ILE A 229 -2.55 -4.96 -15.65
N THR A 230 -2.15 -5.89 -16.50
CA THR A 230 -0.88 -5.88 -17.22
C THR A 230 -1.13 -5.77 -18.71
N SER A 231 -0.16 -5.26 -19.47
CA SER A 231 -0.22 -5.09 -20.92
C SER A 231 1.06 -5.60 -21.60
N THR A 232 0.98 -5.85 -22.91
CA THR A 232 2.12 -6.08 -23.79
C THR A 232 2.85 -4.79 -24.15
N SER A 233 2.17 -3.64 -24.11
CA SER A 233 2.72 -2.30 -24.38
C SER A 233 2.73 -1.44 -23.09
N PRO A 234 3.67 -0.50 -22.95
CA PRO A 234 3.65 0.46 -21.85
C PRO A 234 2.47 1.44 -21.99
N LEU A 235 2.08 2.05 -20.87
CA LEU A 235 1.14 3.16 -20.86
C LEU A 235 1.78 4.41 -21.50
N PRO A 236 1.01 5.24 -22.23
CA PRO A 236 1.49 6.52 -22.72
C PRO A 236 1.82 7.47 -21.55
N PRO A 237 2.72 8.43 -21.75
CA PRO A 237 2.96 9.49 -20.77
C PRO A 237 1.70 10.34 -20.57
N PHE A 238 1.38 10.70 -19.32
CA PHE A 238 0.28 11.62 -19.02
C PHE A 238 0.59 13.05 -19.45
N VAL A 239 1.87 13.43 -19.36
CA VAL A 239 2.41 14.74 -19.75
C VAL A 239 3.50 14.53 -20.80
N PRO A 240 3.42 15.19 -21.96
CA PRO A 240 4.41 15.06 -23.03
C PRO A 240 5.77 15.61 -22.59
N GLU A 241 6.83 15.12 -23.23
CA GLU A 241 8.21 15.41 -22.84
C GLU A 241 8.54 16.92 -22.84
N GLU A 242 7.95 17.70 -23.74
CA GLU A 242 8.14 19.15 -23.84
C GLU A 242 7.76 19.89 -22.55
N LEU A 243 6.72 19.42 -21.86
CA LEU A 243 6.22 20.00 -20.61
C LEU A 243 6.90 19.40 -19.37
N VAL A 244 7.73 18.36 -19.54
CA VAL A 244 8.51 17.78 -18.44
C VAL A 244 9.60 18.76 -17.99
N GLU A 245 10.17 19.56 -18.89
CA GLU A 245 11.20 20.53 -18.55
C GLU A 245 10.69 21.64 -17.61
N SER A 246 9.45 22.09 -17.78
CA SER A 246 8.87 23.13 -16.92
C SER A 246 8.74 22.70 -15.45
N SER A 247 8.75 21.39 -15.19
CA SER A 247 8.67 20.83 -13.83
C SER A 247 9.83 21.27 -12.93
N SER A 248 10.98 21.64 -13.49
CA SER A 248 12.13 22.08 -12.69
C SER A 248 11.79 23.29 -11.82
N SER A 249 10.87 24.14 -12.27
CA SER A 249 10.43 25.34 -11.54
C SER A 249 9.42 25.07 -10.41
N GLU A 250 8.74 23.93 -10.42
CA GLU A 250 7.63 23.65 -9.50
C GLU A 250 8.10 23.14 -8.14
N ALA A 251 7.64 23.73 -7.04
CA ALA A 251 8.13 23.34 -5.71
C ALA A 251 7.57 21.99 -5.23
N ILE A 252 8.43 21.16 -4.62
CA ILE A 252 8.03 19.93 -3.93
C ILE A 252 7.68 20.29 -2.48
N PRO A 253 6.67 19.65 -1.85
CA PRO A 253 6.33 19.92 -0.46
C PRO A 253 7.50 19.71 0.51
N SER A 254 7.80 20.70 1.35
CA SER A 254 8.87 20.59 2.35
C SER A 254 8.48 19.69 3.53
N LEU A 255 9.31 18.70 3.86
CA LEU A 255 9.10 17.77 4.97
C LEU A 255 9.79 18.20 6.27
N TYR A 256 10.56 19.30 6.29
CA TYR A 256 11.32 19.71 7.47
C TYR A 256 10.39 19.94 8.69
N PRO A 257 10.70 19.38 9.88
CA PRO A 257 11.94 18.69 10.30
C PRO A 257 11.87 17.14 10.23
N ILE A 258 10.81 16.57 9.66
CA ILE A 258 10.57 15.12 9.65
C ILE A 258 11.46 14.45 8.61
N SER A 259 12.01 13.28 8.96
CA SER A 259 12.80 12.47 8.02
C SER A 259 11.87 11.75 7.03
N PRO A 260 12.18 11.73 5.71
CA PRO A 260 11.37 11.03 4.71
C PRO A 260 11.19 9.53 4.98
N THR A 261 12.17 8.92 5.65
CA THR A 261 12.22 7.48 5.92
C THR A 261 11.82 7.14 7.36
N ILE A 262 11.17 8.05 8.09
CA ILE A 262 10.83 7.87 9.51
C ILE A 262 9.97 6.61 9.76
N ASP A 263 9.10 6.26 8.81
CA ASP A 263 8.16 5.14 8.93
C ASP A 263 8.69 3.81 8.40
N PHE A 264 9.89 3.82 7.83
CA PHE A 264 10.48 2.62 7.23
C PHE A 264 11.23 1.80 8.27
N LEU A 265 11.11 0.49 8.17
CA LEU A 265 11.79 -0.41 9.09
C LEU A 265 13.29 -0.44 8.78
N LYS A 266 14.10 0.17 9.66
CA LYS A 266 15.56 0.10 9.58
C LYS A 266 16.05 -1.29 9.97
N THR A 267 16.68 -2.02 9.04
CA THR A 267 17.14 -3.39 9.25
C THR A 267 18.46 -3.67 8.51
N ASN A 268 19.32 -4.48 9.12
CA ASN A 268 20.54 -5.02 8.50
C ASN A 268 20.29 -6.32 7.72
N ASN A 269 19.08 -6.88 7.84
CA ASN A 269 18.70 -8.13 7.21
C ASN A 269 17.78 -7.84 6.04
N TYR A 270 18.33 -7.80 4.82
CA TYR A 270 17.57 -7.49 3.62
C TYR A 270 18.20 -8.13 2.38
N ASN A 271 17.38 -8.31 1.34
CA ASN A 271 17.81 -8.84 0.05
C ASN A 271 17.63 -7.77 -1.01
N LEU A 272 18.69 -7.51 -1.78
CA LEU A 272 18.62 -6.67 -2.96
C LEU A 272 18.10 -7.50 -4.12
N LYS A 273 16.78 -7.48 -4.31
CA LYS A 273 16.10 -8.12 -5.43
C LYS A 273 15.37 -7.06 -6.25
N ASN A 274 15.44 -7.19 -7.56
CA ASN A 274 14.60 -6.43 -8.49
C ASN A 274 13.65 -7.41 -9.19
N SER A 275 12.35 -7.24 -9.00
CA SER A 275 11.31 -8.08 -9.57
C SER A 275 10.06 -7.26 -9.79
N ILE A 276 9.54 -7.30 -11.01
CA ILE A 276 8.23 -6.72 -11.36
C ILE A 276 7.06 -7.68 -11.05
N GLY A 277 7.33 -8.91 -10.61
CA GLY A 277 6.29 -9.88 -10.22
C GLY A 277 5.46 -10.48 -11.37
N PHE A 278 5.71 -10.08 -12.62
CA PHE A 278 4.98 -10.55 -13.80
C PHE A 278 5.82 -11.44 -14.72
N SER A 279 5.15 -12.33 -15.45
CA SER A 279 5.77 -13.21 -16.45
C SER A 279 6.16 -12.44 -17.71
N GLU A 280 7.40 -12.63 -18.16
CA GLU A 280 7.97 -11.92 -19.31
C GLU A 280 7.32 -12.29 -20.66
N ILE A 281 6.64 -13.44 -20.71
CA ILE A 281 6.11 -14.01 -21.95
C ILE A 281 4.79 -13.35 -22.35
N SER A 282 3.97 -12.93 -21.38
CA SER A 282 2.60 -12.48 -21.63
C SER A 282 2.18 -11.19 -20.93
N CYS A 283 2.95 -10.70 -19.95
CA CYS A 283 2.60 -9.56 -19.11
C CYS A 283 3.85 -8.71 -18.87
N LYS A 284 4.20 -7.87 -19.86
CA LYS A 284 5.49 -7.16 -19.85
C LYS A 284 5.47 -5.88 -19.04
N PHE A 285 4.37 -5.14 -19.11
CA PHE A 285 4.25 -3.82 -18.50
C PHE A 285 3.05 -3.76 -17.56
N PRO A 286 3.21 -3.15 -16.37
CA PRO A 286 2.07 -2.85 -15.52
C PRO A 286 1.23 -1.73 -16.16
N HIS A 287 -0.07 -1.93 -16.20
CA HIS A 287 -1.03 -0.92 -16.67
C HIS A 287 -1.67 -0.24 -15.45
N THR A 288 -2.48 -1.00 -14.69
CA THR A 288 -3.17 -0.50 -13.50
C THR A 288 -2.96 -1.44 -12.33
N LEU A 289 -2.54 -0.92 -11.17
CA LEU A 289 -2.44 -1.66 -9.92
C LEU A 289 -3.69 -1.46 -9.09
N ILE A 290 -4.11 -2.50 -8.37
CA ILE A 290 -5.27 -2.44 -7.49
C ILE A 290 -4.84 -2.77 -6.07
N LEU A 291 -5.15 -1.84 -5.17
CA LEU A 291 -4.95 -1.95 -3.74
C LEU A 291 -6.32 -2.01 -3.06
N LEU A 292 -6.58 -3.10 -2.35
CA LEU A 292 -7.76 -3.31 -1.52
C LEU A 292 -7.43 -2.91 -0.09
N ASN A 293 -8.17 -1.95 0.43
CA ASN A 293 -7.91 -1.33 1.71
C ASN A 293 -8.86 -1.91 2.76
N ASN A 294 -8.37 -2.89 3.52
CA ASN A 294 -9.07 -3.49 4.66
C ASN A 294 -8.57 -2.95 6.02
N ASP A 295 -7.82 -1.85 5.98
CA ASP A 295 -7.20 -1.17 7.12
C ASP A 295 -8.06 -0.01 7.65
N ASP A 296 -7.67 0.52 8.81
CA ASP A 296 -8.25 1.71 9.44
C ASP A 296 -7.47 3.00 9.08
N TRP A 297 -6.74 2.99 7.98
CA TRP A 297 -5.89 4.11 7.57
C TRP A 297 -6.72 5.23 6.96
N SER A 298 -6.19 6.45 7.03
CA SER A 298 -6.80 7.60 6.38
C SER A 298 -6.69 7.48 4.85
N GLU A 299 -7.54 8.20 4.12
CA GLU A 299 -7.44 8.25 2.67
C GLU A 299 -6.08 8.83 2.22
N ASP A 300 -5.54 9.81 2.93
CA ASP A 300 -4.24 10.40 2.63
C ASP A 300 -3.09 9.38 2.80
N GLU A 301 -3.14 8.54 3.84
CA GLU A 301 -2.18 7.45 4.06
C GLU A 301 -2.27 6.38 2.96
N ARG A 302 -3.50 6.05 2.51
CA ARG A 302 -3.72 5.10 1.42
C ARG A 302 -3.22 5.63 0.08
N GLN A 303 -3.41 6.93 -0.20
CA GLN A 303 -2.87 7.58 -1.39
C GLN A 303 -1.34 7.65 -1.37
N ALA A 304 -0.74 7.91 -0.21
CA ALA A 304 0.71 7.84 -0.02
C ALA A 304 1.24 6.44 -0.35
N ARG A 305 0.57 5.40 0.17
CA ARG A 305 0.89 3.99 -0.15
C ARG A 305 0.75 3.70 -1.65
N ALA A 306 -0.28 4.21 -2.31
CA ALA A 306 -0.48 4.03 -3.75
C ALA A 306 0.66 4.66 -4.56
N LEU A 307 1.03 5.91 -4.29
CA LEU A 307 2.13 6.60 -4.97
C LEU A 307 3.46 5.84 -4.79
N VAL A 308 3.81 5.48 -3.55
CA VAL A 308 5.07 4.77 -3.29
C VAL A 308 5.09 3.38 -3.92
N THR A 309 3.94 2.71 -3.99
CA THR A 309 3.80 1.43 -4.67
C THR A 309 3.95 1.57 -6.19
N ALA A 310 3.32 2.60 -6.78
CA ALA A 310 3.45 2.93 -8.19
C ALA A 310 4.91 3.23 -8.56
N MET A 311 5.57 4.07 -7.77
CA MET A 311 6.97 4.42 -7.93
C MET A 311 7.86 3.17 -7.83
N GLY A 312 7.68 2.35 -6.78
CA GLY A 312 8.48 1.15 -6.59
C GLY A 312 8.41 0.21 -7.81
N LEU A 313 7.22 0.04 -8.38
CA LEU A 313 7.04 -0.79 -9.57
C LEU A 313 7.60 -0.12 -10.83
N ALA A 314 7.41 1.18 -11.00
CA ALA A 314 7.97 1.94 -12.11
C ALA A 314 9.51 1.84 -12.12
N VAL A 315 10.18 1.98 -10.96
CA VAL A 315 11.64 1.79 -10.87
C VAL A 315 12.05 0.35 -11.10
N ALA A 316 11.27 -0.63 -10.65
CA ALA A 316 11.54 -2.03 -10.97
C ALA A 316 11.51 -2.26 -12.50
N GLN A 317 10.56 -1.62 -13.19
CA GLN A 317 10.42 -1.64 -14.65
C GLN A 317 11.56 -0.88 -15.35
N VAL A 318 11.95 0.31 -14.86
CA VAL A 318 13.09 1.08 -15.38
C VAL A 318 14.34 0.22 -15.34
N LYS A 319 14.66 -0.39 -14.21
CA LYS A 319 15.88 -1.21 -14.08
C LYS A 319 15.92 -2.40 -15.04
N LYS A 320 14.75 -2.90 -15.42
CA LYS A 320 14.60 -3.97 -16.41
C LYS A 320 14.75 -3.46 -17.84
N THR A 321 14.18 -2.29 -18.13
CA THR A 321 14.11 -1.71 -19.49
C THR A 321 15.39 -0.95 -19.86
N TYR A 322 15.95 -0.20 -18.90
CA TYR A 322 17.15 0.62 -19.02
C TYR A 322 18.19 0.25 -17.94
N PRO A 323 18.91 -0.88 -18.09
CA PRO A 323 19.92 -1.28 -17.12
C PRO A 323 21.02 -0.22 -17.00
N GLY A 324 21.31 0.23 -15.77
CA GLY A 324 22.41 1.15 -15.48
C GLY A 324 22.08 2.65 -15.61
N ILE A 325 20.85 3.01 -15.97
CA ILE A 325 20.40 4.42 -15.92
C ILE A 325 20.51 4.94 -14.48
N LYS A 326 20.89 6.22 -14.32
CA LYS A 326 21.04 6.88 -13.02
C LYS A 326 20.30 8.22 -12.92
N ASP A 327 20.01 8.83 -14.05
CA ASP A 327 19.48 10.19 -14.12
C ASP A 327 18.09 10.17 -14.77
N ARG A 328 17.84 11.12 -15.69
CA ARG A 328 16.59 11.23 -16.45
C ARG A 328 16.35 10.00 -17.34
N LEU A 329 15.08 9.63 -17.46
CA LEU A 329 14.64 8.56 -18.34
C LEU A 329 14.52 9.04 -19.80
N PRO A 330 14.95 8.23 -20.80
CA PRO A 330 14.74 8.55 -22.22
C PRO A 330 13.25 8.61 -22.59
N THR A 331 12.44 7.73 -22.00
CA THR A 331 10.98 7.74 -22.15
C THR A 331 10.35 7.62 -20.77
N PRO A 332 9.38 8.49 -20.41
CA PRO A 332 8.69 8.38 -19.13
C PRO A 332 7.97 7.03 -18.96
N ILE A 333 7.86 6.56 -17.72
CA ILE A 333 7.06 5.38 -17.38
C ILE A 333 5.84 5.81 -16.57
N SER A 334 4.65 5.56 -17.12
CA SER A 334 3.38 5.81 -16.46
C SER A 334 2.86 4.55 -15.76
N VAL A 335 2.33 4.71 -14.55
CA VAL A 335 1.67 3.65 -13.77
C VAL A 335 0.42 4.23 -13.13
N GLN A 336 -0.68 3.48 -13.20
CA GLN A 336 -1.95 3.83 -12.56
C GLN A 336 -2.17 2.96 -11.33
N VAL A 337 -2.80 3.50 -10.28
CA VAL A 337 -3.18 2.76 -9.08
C VAL A 337 -4.60 3.10 -8.67
N ILE A 338 -5.38 2.07 -8.37
CA ILE A 338 -6.73 2.19 -7.83
C ILE A 338 -6.70 1.74 -6.37
N ASN A 339 -7.03 2.66 -5.48
CA ASN A 339 -7.28 2.39 -4.07
C ASN A 339 -8.78 2.12 -3.88
N MET A 340 -9.14 0.87 -3.67
CA MET A 340 -10.52 0.49 -3.35
C MET A 340 -10.68 0.23 -1.85
N SER A 341 -11.63 0.93 -1.26
CA SER A 341 -12.13 0.68 0.09
C SER A 341 -13.55 0.12 -0.01
N GLU A 342 -14.26 0.00 1.12
CA GLU A 342 -15.57 -0.66 1.14
C GLU A 342 -16.62 0.06 0.27
N THR A 343 -16.55 1.39 0.25
CA THR A 343 -17.52 2.28 -0.39
C THR A 343 -16.87 3.29 -1.34
N THR A 344 -15.54 3.42 -1.31
CA THR A 344 -14.81 4.46 -2.05
C THR A 344 -13.80 3.84 -3.02
N MET A 345 -13.54 4.55 -4.11
CA MET A 345 -12.61 4.14 -5.15
C MET A 345 -11.80 5.35 -5.61
N ASN A 346 -10.60 5.50 -5.08
CA ASN A 346 -9.74 6.64 -5.38
C ASN A 346 -8.63 6.25 -6.36
N PHE A 347 -8.19 7.19 -7.19
CA PHE A 347 -7.25 6.94 -8.28
C PHE A 347 -5.96 7.73 -8.08
N THR A 348 -4.84 7.07 -8.36
CA THR A 348 -3.51 7.69 -8.40
C THR A 348 -2.91 7.46 -9.78
N TYR A 349 -2.44 8.52 -10.41
CA TYR A 349 -1.73 8.43 -11.69
C TYR A 349 -0.31 8.92 -11.45
N PHE A 350 0.67 8.10 -11.77
CA PHE A 350 2.08 8.42 -11.53
C PHE A 350 2.87 8.34 -12.83
N GLN A 351 3.63 9.39 -13.12
CA GLN A 351 4.57 9.43 -14.24
C GLN A 351 6.00 9.59 -13.70
N LEU A 352 6.82 8.58 -13.94
CA LEU A 352 8.24 8.58 -13.63
C LEU A 352 9.01 9.18 -14.80
N ASN A 353 9.63 10.33 -14.58
CA ASN A 353 10.47 11.05 -15.53
C ASN A 353 11.97 10.91 -15.19
N THR A 354 12.29 10.83 -13.90
CA THR A 354 13.66 10.68 -13.40
C THR A 354 13.71 9.67 -12.25
N ILE A 355 14.84 8.96 -12.15
CA ILE A 355 15.16 8.12 -11.00
C ILE A 355 16.20 8.75 -10.06
N ASP A 356 16.63 9.96 -10.38
CA ASP A 356 17.37 10.80 -9.45
C ASP A 356 16.39 11.40 -8.44
N PHE A 357 16.29 10.73 -7.28
CA PHE A 357 15.45 11.15 -6.16
C PHE A 357 16.16 12.14 -5.23
N ASP A 358 17.32 12.68 -5.60
CA ASP A 358 17.93 13.74 -4.81
C ASP A 358 17.05 14.99 -4.89
N ASN A 359 16.60 15.48 -3.74
CA ASN A 359 15.67 16.62 -3.63
C ASN A 359 16.40 17.97 -3.73
N SER A 360 17.48 18.02 -4.52
CA SER A 360 18.08 19.28 -4.91
C SER A 360 17.07 20.09 -5.75
N GLU A 361 17.03 21.41 -5.56
CA GLU A 361 16.06 22.29 -6.23
C GLU A 361 16.21 22.26 -7.77
N ALA A 362 17.38 21.85 -8.26
CA ALA A 362 17.69 21.73 -9.67
C ALA A 362 17.34 20.33 -10.21
N GLY A 363 16.56 20.29 -11.29
CA GLY A 363 16.32 19.07 -12.08
C GLY A 363 14.85 18.78 -12.35
N VAL A 364 14.64 17.87 -13.29
CA VAL A 364 13.33 17.36 -13.69
C VAL A 364 12.66 16.65 -12.51
N LYS A 365 11.34 16.79 -12.38
CA LYS A 365 10.54 16.17 -11.32
C LYS A 365 9.58 15.16 -11.90
N ASN A 366 9.13 14.25 -11.05
CA ASN A 366 8.09 13.29 -11.38
C ASN A 366 6.72 13.94 -11.19
N PHE A 367 5.68 13.34 -11.78
CA PHE A 367 4.32 13.88 -11.65
C PHE A 367 3.39 12.86 -11.01
N VAL A 368 2.51 13.35 -10.15
CA VAL A 368 1.44 12.55 -9.56
C VAL A 368 0.12 13.31 -9.58
N TRP A 369 -0.95 12.61 -9.95
CA TRP A 369 -2.32 13.09 -9.83
C TRP A 369 -3.07 12.23 -8.81
N PHE A 370 -3.75 12.89 -7.87
CA PHE A 370 -4.60 12.24 -6.89
C PHE A 370 -6.07 12.62 -7.12
N ASP A 371 -6.88 11.66 -7.55
CA ASP A 371 -8.33 11.80 -7.62
C ASP A 371 -8.95 11.08 -6.42
N THR A 372 -9.37 11.88 -5.43
CA THR A 372 -9.84 11.42 -4.13
C THR A 372 -11.25 11.90 -3.85
N GLY A 373 -11.94 11.29 -2.88
CA GLY A 373 -13.32 11.65 -2.52
C GLY A 373 -14.37 10.96 -3.39
N ASN A 374 -13.98 9.96 -4.17
CA ASN A 374 -14.86 9.18 -5.02
C ASN A 374 -15.62 8.13 -4.19
N VAL A 375 -16.84 8.48 -3.79
CA VAL A 375 -17.73 7.60 -3.02
C VAL A 375 -18.71 6.95 -3.99
N LEU A 376 -18.66 5.61 -4.11
CA LEU A 376 -19.55 4.85 -5.01
C LEU A 376 -20.96 4.72 -4.42
N PHE A 377 -21.06 4.53 -3.10
CA PHE A 377 -22.33 4.46 -2.37
C PHE A 377 -22.10 4.72 -0.88
N GLU A 378 -23.13 5.15 -0.17
CA GLU A 378 -23.11 5.24 1.27
C GLU A 378 -23.61 3.96 1.92
N ARG A 379 -22.86 3.45 2.90
CA ARG A 379 -23.29 2.33 3.74
C ARG A 379 -23.66 2.82 5.13
N ARG A 380 -24.95 2.78 5.45
CA ARG A 380 -25.44 3.05 6.80
C ARG A 380 -25.60 1.75 7.55
N LEU A 381 -24.95 1.65 8.69
CA LEU A 381 -25.05 0.49 9.57
C LEU A 381 -26.15 0.70 10.63
N PRO A 382 -26.70 -0.37 11.23
CA PRO A 382 -27.64 -0.26 12.33
C PRO A 382 -27.05 0.55 13.50
N GLN A 383 -27.86 1.49 13.99
CA GLN A 383 -27.55 2.41 15.10
C GLN A 383 -28.79 2.59 16.00
N PRO A 384 -29.28 1.52 16.66
CA PRO A 384 -30.50 1.58 17.49
C PRO A 384 -30.38 2.50 18.73
N TRP A 385 -29.16 2.88 19.12
CA TRP A 385 -28.92 3.80 20.23
C TRP A 385 -29.06 5.29 19.86
N LYS A 386 -29.09 5.63 18.57
CA LYS A 386 -29.32 7.01 18.12
C LYS A 386 -30.81 7.32 18.02
N ARG A 387 -31.16 8.61 18.07
CA ARG A 387 -32.57 9.08 18.04
C ARG A 387 -33.32 8.63 16.79
N ASP A 388 -32.64 8.66 15.64
CA ASP A 388 -33.23 8.29 14.35
C ASP A 388 -33.39 6.77 14.18
N LYS A 389 -32.90 5.96 15.13
CA LYS A 389 -33.05 4.50 15.24
C LYS A 389 -32.96 3.75 13.91
N ILE A 390 -31.80 3.81 13.26
CA ILE A 390 -31.53 2.97 12.08
C ILE A 390 -31.46 1.51 12.53
N LEU A 391 -32.43 0.69 12.11
CA LEU A 391 -32.55 -0.72 12.54
C LEU A 391 -31.81 -1.71 11.63
N GLY A 392 -31.60 -1.36 10.36
CA GLY A 392 -31.01 -2.23 9.34
C GLY A 392 -29.78 -1.64 8.70
N THR A 393 -29.03 -2.45 7.97
CA THR A 393 -28.02 -1.91 7.04
C THR A 393 -28.75 -1.38 5.81
N SER A 394 -28.59 -0.09 5.49
CA SER A 394 -29.07 0.51 4.24
C SER A 394 -27.88 0.93 3.36
N LEU A 395 -28.09 0.82 2.05
CA LEU A 395 -27.18 1.31 1.03
C LEU A 395 -27.88 2.47 0.33
N GLU A 396 -27.27 3.64 0.37
CA GLU A 396 -27.87 4.92 -0.03
C GLU A 396 -26.94 5.65 -1.02
N ASN A 397 -27.46 6.66 -1.71
CA ASN A 397 -26.68 7.60 -2.54
C ASN A 397 -25.71 6.90 -3.50
N LEU A 398 -26.23 6.04 -4.38
CA LEU A 398 -25.43 5.43 -5.45
C LEU A 398 -24.94 6.53 -6.41
N ASP A 399 -23.62 6.64 -6.56
CA ASP A 399 -22.97 7.49 -7.55
C ASP A 399 -22.22 6.60 -8.55
N LEU A 400 -22.43 6.85 -9.84
CA LEU A 400 -21.80 6.11 -10.92
C LEU A 400 -20.51 6.77 -11.41
N ASP A 401 -20.26 8.02 -11.02
CA ASP A 401 -19.05 8.75 -11.44
C ASP A 401 -17.75 7.99 -11.12
N PRO A 402 -17.55 7.40 -9.92
CA PRO A 402 -16.37 6.58 -9.65
C PRO A 402 -16.23 5.37 -10.60
N PHE A 403 -17.35 4.77 -11.04
CA PHE A 403 -17.31 3.66 -11.99
C PHE A 403 -16.97 4.12 -13.41
N LYS A 404 -17.43 5.29 -13.84
CA LYS A 404 -17.03 5.90 -15.11
C LYS A 404 -15.53 6.24 -15.13
N LYS A 405 -15.01 6.75 -14.02
CA LYS A 405 -13.57 6.97 -13.84
C LYS A 405 -12.78 5.67 -13.87
N LEU A 406 -13.32 4.58 -13.31
CA LEU A 406 -12.73 3.25 -13.44
C LEU A 406 -12.64 2.81 -14.90
N LEU A 407 -13.72 2.99 -15.68
CA LEU A 407 -13.73 2.67 -17.11
C LEU A 407 -12.67 3.46 -17.88
N ALA A 408 -12.58 4.78 -17.64
CA ALA A 408 -11.57 5.64 -18.25
C ALA A 408 -10.13 5.21 -17.88
N THR A 409 -9.91 4.88 -16.61
CA THR A 409 -8.61 4.39 -16.10
C THR A 409 -8.22 3.09 -16.79
N VAL A 410 -9.09 2.08 -16.73
CA VAL A 410 -8.87 0.76 -17.34
C VAL A 410 -8.70 0.89 -18.86
N GLY A 411 -9.46 1.78 -19.50
CA GLY A 411 -9.42 2.00 -20.94
C GLY A 411 -8.19 2.73 -21.46
N ASN A 412 -7.47 3.48 -20.61
CA ASN A 412 -6.34 4.32 -21.04
C ASN A 412 -5.21 3.48 -21.68
N CYS A 413 -4.99 3.59 -22.98
CA CYS A 413 -3.97 2.82 -23.71
C CYS A 413 -3.38 3.64 -24.85
N ALA A 414 -2.12 3.37 -25.22
CA ALA A 414 -1.43 4.05 -26.32
C ALA A 414 -2.13 3.89 -27.68
N GLU A 415 -2.80 2.75 -27.91
CA GLU A 415 -3.55 2.47 -29.15
C GLU A 415 -4.77 3.39 -29.35
N LEU A 416 -5.23 4.08 -28.30
CA LEU A 416 -6.34 5.03 -28.41
C LEU A 416 -5.90 6.42 -28.86
N GLU A 417 -4.60 6.76 -28.81
CA GLU A 417 -4.09 8.05 -29.26
C GLU A 417 -4.24 8.23 -30.77
N ASP A 418 -4.12 7.15 -31.56
CA ASP A 418 -4.39 7.17 -33.01
C ASP A 418 -5.88 7.35 -33.38
N SER A 419 -6.79 7.23 -32.40
CA SER A 419 -8.20 7.60 -32.61
C SER A 419 -8.44 9.10 -32.41
N SER A 420 -7.49 9.85 -31.82
CA SER A 420 -7.61 11.30 -31.63
C SER A 420 -7.50 12.10 -32.95
N THR A 421 -6.85 11.54 -33.97
CA THR A 421 -6.85 12.09 -35.33
C THR A 421 -8.19 11.87 -36.04
N GLN A 422 -8.86 10.73 -35.84
CA GLN A 422 -10.23 10.53 -36.33
C GLN A 422 -11.27 11.42 -35.62
N PHE A 423 -11.02 11.83 -34.38
CA PHE A 423 -11.90 12.75 -33.64
C PHE A 423 -11.74 14.21 -34.08
N LYS A 424 -10.57 14.63 -34.57
CA LYS A 424 -10.39 15.96 -35.18
C LYS A 424 -11.14 16.11 -36.49
N GLU A 425 -11.26 15.05 -37.29
CA GLU A 425 -11.94 15.10 -38.59
C GLU A 425 -13.47 15.22 -38.45
N LYS A 426 -14.08 14.64 -37.40
CA LYS A 426 -15.53 14.79 -37.12
C LYS A 426 -15.95 16.16 -36.59
N LEU A 427 -15.02 17.02 -36.21
CA LEU A 427 -15.28 18.39 -35.76
C LEU A 427 -15.14 19.43 -36.87
N ILE A 428 -14.73 19.01 -38.08
CA ILE A 428 -14.64 19.87 -39.28
C ILE A 428 -15.89 19.72 -40.17
N GLU A 429 -16.75 18.73 -39.90
CA GLU A 429 -18.02 18.51 -40.62
C GLU A 429 -19.28 19.00 -39.87
N LEU A 430 -19.11 19.78 -38.79
CA LEU A 430 -20.15 20.58 -38.12
C LEU A 430 -19.69 22.04 -38.03
#